data_AF-A0A1Q5F038-F1
#
_entry.id   AF-A0A1Q5F038-F1
#
_cell.length_a   1.000
_cell.length_b   1.000
_cell.length_c   1.000
_cell.angle_alpha   90.00
_cell.angle_beta   90.00
_cell.angle_gamma   90.00
#
_symmetry.space_group_name_H-M   'P 1'
#
loop_
_entity.id
_entity.type
_entity.pdbx_description
1 polymer ?
#
loop_
_entity_poly.entity_id
_entity_poly.type
_entity_poly.pdbx_seq_one_letter_code
_entity_poly.pdbx_strand_id
1 'polypeptide(L)' 'MSTDLKTIEPPLPGTAVERRPAPVVRCRRCHRPLHSPESRWEKLGRHCADAPERTRVYVIDQDQLPGT' A
#
# COMPACT_ATOMS: atom_id res chain seq x y z
N MET A 1 37.36 -2.10 9.53
CA MET A 1 36.61 -0.95 8.99
C MET A 1 36.36 -1.23 7.51
N SER A 2 35.29 -1.98 7.19
CA SER A 2 35.00 -2.38 5.82
C SER A 2 34.16 -1.30 5.14
N THR A 3 34.76 -0.57 4.21
CA THR A 3 34.06 0.36 3.33
C THR A 3 33.41 -0.45 2.21
N ASP A 4 32.09 -0.64 2.31
CA ASP A 4 31.25 -1.23 1.28
C ASP A 4 31.19 -0.27 0.07
N LEU A 5 32.18 -0.36 -0.80
CA LEU A 5 32.17 0.26 -2.12
C LEU A 5 31.14 -0.48 -2.95
N LYS A 6 29.89 -0.03 -2.85
CA LYS A 6 28.80 -0.47 -3.71
C LYS A 6 29.15 -0.08 -5.15
N THR A 7 29.78 -0.98 -5.90
CA THR A 7 30.01 -0.84 -7.34
C THR A 7 28.65 -0.61 -8.00
N ILE A 8 28.39 0.62 -8.41
CA ILE A 8 27.17 0.97 -9.14
C ILE A 8 27.48 0.64 -10.59
N GLU A 9 27.08 -0.53 -11.06
CA GLU A 9 27.17 -0.87 -12.48
C GLU A 9 26.46 0.21 -13.30
N PRO A 10 27.07 0.63 -14.43
CA PRO A 10 26.42 1.59 -15.31
C PRO A 10 25.10 1.00 -15.83
N PRO A 11 24.03 1.81 -15.94
CA PRO A 11 22.74 1.33 -16.43
C PRO A 11 22.88 0.81 -17.86
N LEU A 12 22.09 -0.20 -18.20
CA LEU A 12 22.03 -0.72 -19.56
C LEU A 12 21.65 0.41 -20.55
N PRO A 13 22.19 0.39 -21.78
CA PRO A 13 21.86 1.39 -22.79
C PRO A 13 20.35 1.41 -23.05
N GLY A 14 19.73 2.59 -22.94
CA GLY A 14 18.28 2.78 -23.08
C GLY A 14 17.46 2.52 -21.80
N THR A 15 18.06 2.03 -20.71
CA THR A 15 17.39 1.87 -19.40
C THR A 15 17.76 2.97 -18.41
N ALA A 16 18.49 4.00 -18.86
CA ALA A 16 18.75 5.19 -18.09
C ALA A 16 17.45 5.98 -17.94
N VAL A 17 16.72 5.71 -16.87
CA VAL A 17 15.54 6.48 -16.50
C VAL A 17 16.00 7.63 -15.59
N GLU A 18 15.59 8.87 -15.88
CA GLU A 18 15.70 9.94 -14.89
C GLU A 18 15.08 9.44 -13.58
N ARG A 19 15.76 9.63 -12.45
CA ARG A 19 15.30 9.12 -11.15
C ARG A 19 13.93 9.71 -10.82
N ARG A 20 12.88 9.00 -11.22
CA ARG A 20 11.51 9.38 -10.88
C ARG A 20 11.35 9.16 -9.38
N PRO A 21 10.87 10.16 -8.62
CA PRO A 21 10.58 9.94 -7.22
C PRO A 21 9.64 8.74 -7.08
N ALA A 22 9.97 7.84 -6.16
CA ALA A 22 9.15 6.66 -5.94
C ALA A 22 7.70 7.11 -5.66
N PRO A 23 6.69 6.48 -6.29
CA PRO A 23 5.31 6.87 -6.09
C PRO A 23 4.96 6.77 -4.61
N VAL A 24 4.42 7.86 -4.06
CA VAL A 24 3.99 7.93 -2.66
C VAL A 24 2.75 7.05 -2.51
N VAL A 25 2.93 5.87 -1.93
CA VAL A 25 1.83 4.97 -1.62
C VAL A 25 1.20 5.41 -0.29
N ARG A 26 -0.12 5.49 -0.23
CA ARG A 26 -0.88 5.86 0.96
C ARG A 26 -1.70 4.68 1.49
N CYS A 27 -1.91 4.66 2.80
CA CYS A 27 -2.79 3.68 3.44
C CYS A 27 -4.23 3.83 2.93
N ARG A 28 -4.86 2.72 2.54
CA ARG A 28 -6.27 2.71 2.08
C ARG A 28 -7.28 3.08 3.17
N ARG A 29 -6.92 2.96 4.47
CA ARG A 29 -7.81 3.27 5.61
C ARG A 29 -7.62 4.69 6.14
N CYS A 30 -6.38 5.08 6.46
CA CYS A 30 -6.09 6.37 7.11
C CYS A 30 -5.41 7.41 6.20
N HIS A 31 -5.14 7.06 4.94
CA HIS A 31 -4.51 7.92 3.93
C HIS A 31 -3.11 8.47 4.28
N ARG A 32 -2.50 8.03 5.38
CA ARG A 32 -1.11 8.36 5.74
C ARG A 32 -0.13 7.71 4.75
N PRO A 33 1.01 8.37 4.46
CA PRO A 33 2.04 7.81 3.59
C PRO A 33 2.63 6.53 4.18
N LEU A 34 2.96 5.57 3.32
CA LEU A 34 3.56 4.29 3.67
C LEU A 34 5.02 4.24 3.24
N HIS A 35 5.90 3.97 4.19
CA HIS A 35 7.35 3.99 3.98
C HIS A 35 7.96 2.58 3.90
N SER A 36 7.44 1.61 4.66
CA SER A 36 7.93 0.22 4.64
C SER A 36 7.44 -0.52 3.38
N PRO A 37 8.28 -1.38 2.77
CA PRO A 37 7.90 -2.19 1.61
C PRO A 37 6.64 -3.03 1.85
N GLU A 38 6.55 -3.68 3.01
CA GLU A 38 5.45 -4.58 3.38
C GLU A 38 4.12 -3.82 3.39
N SER A 39 4.07 -2.68 4.09
CA SER A 39 2.86 -1.85 4.14
C SER A 39 2.49 -1.30 2.76
N ARG A 40 3.47 -0.96 1.92
CA ARG A 40 3.23 -0.49 0.54
C ARG A 40 2.58 -1.57 -0.32
N TRP A 41 3.03 -2.81 -0.22
CA TRP A 41 2.45 -3.95 -0.95
C TRP A 41 1.01 -4.23 -0.50
N GLU A 42 0.74 -4.19 0.81
CA GLU A 42 -0.60 -4.40 1.37
C GLU A 42 -1.53 -3.19 1.21
N LYS A 43 -0.97 -2.02 0.84
CA LYS A 43 -1.65 -0.71 0.86
C LYS A 43 -2.28 -0.41 2.23
N LEU A 44 -1.69 -0.94 3.30
CA LEU A 44 -2.20 -0.87 4.66
C LEU A 44 -1.03 -0.61 5.61
N GLY A 45 -1.11 0.47 6.38
CA GLY A 45 -0.09 0.74 7.41
C GLY A 45 -0.30 -0.16 8.61
N ARG A 46 0.77 -0.46 9.36
CA ARG A 46 0.75 -1.33 10.56
C ARG A 46 -0.46 -1.10 11.48
N HIS A 47 -0.67 0.15 11.92
CA HIS A 47 -1.79 0.50 12.79
C HIS A 47 -3.18 0.21 12.21
N CYS A 48 -3.31 0.21 10.88
CA CYS A 48 -4.57 -0.07 10.19
C CYS A 48 -4.73 -1.55 9.84
N ALA A 49 -3.65 -2.31 9.79
CA ALA A 49 -3.67 -3.77 9.61
C ALA A 49 -4.16 -4.46 10.88
N ASP A 50 -3.70 -4.00 12.05
CA ASP A 50 -4.12 -4.53 13.35
C ASP A 50 -5.55 -4.09 13.75
N ALA A 51 -6.15 -3.15 13.03
CA ALA A 51 -7.48 -2.64 13.33
C ALA A 51 -8.58 -3.61 12.85
N PRO A 52 -9.61 -3.89 13.67
CA PRO A 52 -10.70 -4.78 13.29
C PRO A 52 -11.40 -4.28 12.01
N GLU A 53 -11.83 -5.21 11.17
CA GLU A 53 -12.64 -4.89 9.99
C GLU A 53 -13.94 -4.22 10.46
N ARG A 54 -14.18 -2.97 10.04
CA ARG A 54 -15.43 -2.29 10.32
C ARG A 54 -16.47 -2.78 9.32
N THR A 55 -17.29 -3.75 9.71
CA THR A 55 -18.51 -4.10 8.97
C THR A 55 -19.44 -2.90 8.98
N ARG A 56 -19.67 -2.32 7.79
CA ARG A 56 -20.68 -1.26 7.65
C ARG A 56 -22.05 -1.93 7.60
N VAL A 57 -22.83 -1.75 8.65
CA VAL A 57 -24.24 -2.14 8.67
C VAL A 57 -25.03 -0.95 8.14
N TYR A 58 -25.75 -1.16 7.05
CA TYR A 58 -26.67 -0.17 6.51
C TYR A 58 -28.08 -0.58 6.95
N VAL A 59 -28.74 0.28 7.70
CA VAL A 59 -30.17 0.14 7.97
C VAL A 59 -30.88 0.67 6.73
N ILE A 60 -31.37 -0.25 5.90
CA ILE A 60 -32.17 0.05 4.71
C ILE A 60 -33.45 -0.76 4.79
N ASP A 61 -34.54 -0.21 4.25
CA ASP A 61 -35.74 -0.99 4.02
C ASP A 61 -35.42 -2.08 3.00
N GLN A 62 -35.55 -3.34 3.43
CA GLN A 62 -35.41 -4.51 2.57
C GLN A 62 -36.78 -5.14 2.37
N ASP A 63 -37.18 -5.28 1.12
CA ASP A 63 -38.39 -6.03 0.78
C ASP A 63 -38.23 -7.48 1.23
N GLN A 64 -39.30 -8.01 1.81
CA GLN A 64 -39.35 -9.40 2.22
C GLN A 64 -39.45 -10.28 0.97
N LEU A 65 -38.49 -11.20 0.79
CA LEU A 65 -38.55 -12.15 -0.32
C LEU A 65 -39.80 -13.06 -0.14
N PRO A 66 -40.53 -13.36 -1.23
CA PRO A 66 -41.71 -14.21 -1.14
C PRO A 66 -41.31 -15.65 -0.77
N GLY A 67 -41.94 -16.19 0.28
CA GLY A 67 -41.75 -17.57 0.71
C GLY A 67 -42.60 -17.97 1.92
N THR A 68 -43.74 -18.61 1.64
CA THR A 68 -44.36 -19.65 2.47
C THR A 68 -44.91 -20.71 1.54
#